data_AF-A0A6P2AXR9-F1
#
_entry.id   AF-A0A6P2AXR9-F1
#
_cell.length_a   1.000
_cell.length_b   1.000
_cell.length_c   1.000
_cell.angle_alpha   90.00
_cell.angle_beta   90.00
_cell.angle_gamma   90.00
#
_symmetry.space_group_name_H-M   'P 1'
#
loop_
_entity.id
_entity.type
_entity.pdbx_description
1 polymer ?
#
loop_
_entity_poly.entity_id
_entity_poly.type
_entity_poly.pdbx_seq_one_letter_code
_entity_poly.pdbx_strand_id
1 'polypeptide(L)'
;MEKSSRLIFILFSLLGLYFLGYVYARLFVFHAVERYLGAEGKAYPRQDYITKRDRPAGEGWEYQLFLPAIKLEESIVNYFHNR
;
A
#
# COMPACT_ATOMS: atom_id res chain seq x y z
N MET A 1 6.08 32.38 -14.56
CA MET A 1 5.96 31.98 -13.15
C MET A 1 4.55 31.54 -12.77
N GLU A 2 3.47 32.28 -13.10
CA GLU A 2 2.09 31.89 -12.75
C GLU A 2 1.66 30.47 -13.20
N LYS A 3 1.98 30.08 -14.44
CA LYS A 3 1.61 28.75 -14.97
C LYS A 3 2.25 27.61 -14.15
N SER A 4 3.49 27.79 -13.71
CA SER A 4 4.21 26.81 -12.89
C SER A 4 3.59 26.66 -11.51
N SER A 5 3.19 27.77 -10.87
CA SER A 5 2.53 27.74 -9.56
C SER A 5 1.18 27.02 -9.61
N ARG A 6 0.38 27.26 -10.66
CA ARG A 6 -0.90 26.55 -10.86
C ARG A 6 -0.70 25.05 -11.11
N LEU A 7 0.31 24.69 -11.91
CA LEU A 7 0.64 23.28 -12.16
C LEU A 7 1.05 22.57 -10.87
N ILE A 8 1.91 23.21 -10.05
CA ILE A 8 2.32 22.67 -8.76
C ILE A 8 1.11 22.45 -7.85
N PHE A 9 0.21 23.43 -7.76
CA PHE A 9 -1.00 23.31 -6.95
C PHE A 9 -1.90 22.15 -7.40
N ILE A 10 -2.08 21.98 -8.72
CA ILE A 10 -2.86 20.87 -9.29
C ILE A 10 -2.20 19.53 -8.93
N LEU A 11 -0.88 19.40 -9.09
CA LEU A 11 -0.16 18.17 -8.78
C LEU A 11 -0.29 17.81 -7.29
N PHE A 12 -0.14 18.78 -6.39
CA PHE A 12 -0.35 18.54 -4.95
C PHE A 12 -1.79 18.17 -4.62
N SER A 13 -2.77 18.77 -5.29
CA SER A 13 -4.18 18.43 -5.10
C SER A 13 -4.48 17.00 -5.53
N LEU A 14 -3.96 16.58 -6.68
CA LEU A 14 -4.10 15.21 -7.18
C LEU A 14 -3.39 14.21 -6.27
N LEU A 15 -2.18 14.54 -5.81
CA LEU A 15 -1.44 13.71 -4.86
C LEU A 15 -2.17 13.57 -3.53
N GLY A 16 -2.74 14.67 -3.02
CA GLY A 16 -3.57 14.66 -1.81
C GLY A 16 -4.81 13.78 -1.96
N LEU A 17 -5.52 13.91 -3.09
CA LEU A 17 -6.68 13.07 -3.39
C LEU A 17 -6.31 11.59 -3.48
N TYR A 18 -5.17 11.27 -4.10
CA TYR A 18 -4.65 9.92 -4.17
C TYR A 18 -4.38 9.33 -2.78
N PHE A 19 -3.70 10.06 -1.89
CA PHE A 19 -3.44 9.59 -0.53
C PHE A 19 -4.71 9.49 0.32
N LEU A 20 -5.67 10.40 0.16
CA LEU A 20 -6.97 10.29 0.82
C LEU A 20 -7.71 9.02 0.38
N GLY A 21 -7.71 8.71 -0.92
CA GLY A 21 -8.26 7.47 -1.44
C GLY A 21 -7.55 6.23 -0.88
N TYR A 22 -6.22 6.29 -0.74
CA TYR A 22 -5.44 5.23 -0.12
C TYR A 22 -5.81 5.03 1.35
N VAL A 23 -5.90 6.10 2.15
CA VAL A 23 -6.28 6.03 3.57
C VAL A 23 -7.68 5.42 3.72
N TYR A 24 -8.63 5.84 2.89
CA TYR A 24 -9.97 5.25 2.89
C TYR A 24 -9.91 3.75 2.57
N ALA A 25 -9.20 3.35 1.52
CA ALA A 25 -9.02 1.94 1.19
C ALA A 25 -8.33 1.17 2.33
N ARG A 26 -7.34 1.78 2.99
CA ARG A 26 -6.64 1.19 4.15
C ARG A 26 -7.57 0.91 5.33
N LEU A 27 -8.50 1.82 5.60
CA LEU A 27 -9.40 1.73 6.75
C LEU A 27 -10.57 0.77 6.53
N PHE A 28 -11.08 0.67 5.31
CA PHE A 28 -12.34 -0.05 5.04
C PHE A 28 -12.19 -1.29 4.17
N VAL A 29 -11.23 -1.29 3.24
CA VAL A 29 -11.06 -2.38 2.25
C VAL A 29 -9.94 -3.32 2.67
N PHE A 30 -8.87 -2.77 3.24
CA PHE A 30 -7.65 -3.50 3.56
C PHE A 30 -7.61 -3.99 5.02
N HIS A 31 -6.99 -5.15 5.22
CA HIS A 31 -6.55 -5.69 6.51
C HIS A 31 -5.01 -5.67 6.58
N ALA A 32 -4.48 -5.77 7.81
CA ALA A 32 -3.06 -5.66 8.08
C ALA A 32 -2.29 -6.94 7.72
N VAL A 33 -1.03 -6.71 7.30
CA VAL A 33 0.09 -7.64 7.11
C VAL A 33 -0.21 -9.11 7.45
N GLU A 34 -0.44 -9.91 6.43
CA GLU A 34 -0.47 -11.37 6.59
C GLU A 34 0.90 -11.95 6.27
N ARG A 35 1.45 -12.70 7.25
CA ARG A 35 2.69 -13.44 7.09
C ARG A 35 2.35 -14.86 6.67
N TYR A 36 2.66 -15.19 5.43
CA TYR A 36 2.63 -16.56 4.95
C TYR A 36 3.96 -17.20 5.35
N LEU A 37 3.93 -17.97 6.43
CA LEU A 37 4.93 -19.00 6.67
C LEU A 37 4.74 -20.00 5.53
N GLY A 38 5.53 -19.87 4.46
CA GLY A 38 5.34 -20.65 3.24
C GLY A 38 5.10 -22.14 3.56
N ALA A 39 4.24 -22.80 2.77
CA ALA A 39 3.95 -24.21 2.94
C ALA A 39 5.26 -24.99 3.08
N GLU A 40 5.36 -25.85 4.12
CA GLU A 40 6.57 -26.59 4.52
C GLU A 40 7.41 -27.02 3.29
N GLY A 41 8.47 -26.25 3.00
CA GLY A 41 9.44 -26.55 1.95
C GLY A 41 9.06 -26.22 0.50
N LYS A 42 7.95 -25.52 0.20
CA LYS A 42 7.50 -25.27 -1.19
C LYS A 42 7.35 -23.81 -1.61
N ALA A 43 7.31 -22.87 -0.68
CA ALA A 43 7.21 -21.44 -1.01
C ALA A 43 8.08 -20.59 -0.08
N TYR A 44 8.71 -19.55 -0.62
CA TYR A 44 9.39 -18.55 0.21
C TYR A 44 8.40 -17.87 1.16
N PRO A 45 8.81 -17.55 2.39
CA PRO A 45 8.00 -16.72 3.28
C PRO A 45 7.61 -15.44 2.54
N ARG A 46 6.31 -15.20 2.42
CA ARG A 46 5.77 -14.00 1.77
C ARG A 46 5.05 -13.18 2.82
N GLN A 47 5.26 -11.88 2.80
CA GLN A 47 4.51 -10.95 3.62
C GLN A 47 3.69 -10.08 2.66
N ASP A 48 2.38 -10.29 2.63
CA ASP A 48 1.51 -9.37 1.89
C ASP A 48 1.11 -8.25 2.84
N TYR A 49 1.58 -7.05 2.52
CA TYR A 49 1.44 -5.88 3.37
C TYR A 49 -0.03 -5.43 3.52
N ILE A 50 -0.85 -5.81 2.55
CA ILE A 50 -2.28 -5.52 2.44
C ILE A 50 -3.03 -6.73 1.87
N THR A 51 -4.03 -7.21 2.61
CA THR A 51 -5.05 -8.18 2.13
C THR A 51 -6.44 -7.56 2.21
N LYS A 52 -7.44 -8.06 1.45
CA LYS A 52 -8.84 -7.59 1.60
C LYS A 52 -9.46 -8.24 2.84
N ARG A 53 -10.26 -7.48 3.59
CA ARG A 53 -10.95 -8.02 4.78
C ARG A 53 -11.86 -9.21 4.50
N ASP A 54 -12.49 -9.27 3.34
CA ASP A 54 -13.51 -10.28 3.01
C ASP A 54 -12.98 -11.42 2.12
N ARG A 55 -11.66 -11.54 1.92
CA ARG A 55 -11.07 -12.51 0.99
C ARG A 55 -9.97 -13.34 1.61
N PRO A 56 -9.79 -14.59 1.16
CA PRO A 56 -8.72 -15.42 1.65
C PRO A 56 -7.35 -14.87 1.26
N ALA A 57 -6.46 -15.09 2.21
CA ALA A 57 -5.04 -14.90 2.16
C ALA A 57 -4.42 -15.43 0.84
N GLY A 58 -3.61 -14.63 0.12
CA GLY A 58 -2.86 -15.08 -1.05
C GLY A 58 -3.63 -15.09 -2.37
N GLU A 59 -4.85 -14.54 -2.42
CA GLU A 59 -5.64 -14.42 -3.66
C GLU A 59 -5.01 -13.51 -4.74
N GLY A 60 -3.82 -12.95 -4.50
CA GLY A 60 -3.00 -12.32 -5.53
C GLY A 60 -3.62 -11.05 -6.12
N TRP A 61 -4.17 -10.18 -5.28
CA TRP A 61 -4.76 -8.93 -5.76
C TRP A 61 -3.75 -7.79 -5.84
N GLU A 62 -3.50 -7.33 -7.06
CA GLU A 62 -2.67 -6.17 -7.35
C GLU A 62 -3.50 -4.89 -7.28
N TYR A 63 -3.46 -4.17 -6.15
CA TYR A 63 -3.87 -2.77 -6.15
C TYR A 63 -2.79 -1.92 -6.80
N GLN A 64 -2.57 -2.12 -8.11
CA GLN A 64 -1.53 -1.43 -8.88
C GLN A 64 -1.62 0.08 -8.72
N LEU A 65 -2.85 0.62 -8.63
CA LEU A 65 -3.09 2.02 -8.37
C LEU A 65 -2.46 2.48 -7.05
N PHE A 66 -2.66 1.73 -5.96
CA PHE A 66 -2.14 2.07 -4.63
C PHE A 66 -0.77 1.48 -4.32
N LEU A 67 -0.20 0.68 -5.23
CA LEU A 67 1.07 -0.01 -5.03
C LEU A 67 2.20 0.93 -4.58
N PRO A 68 2.35 2.16 -5.12
CA PRO A 68 3.34 3.11 -4.60
C PRO A 68 3.12 3.47 -3.13
N ALA A 69 1.88 3.66 -2.69
CA ALA A 69 1.55 4.00 -1.30
C ALA A 69 1.78 2.79 -0.37
N ILE A 70 1.43 1.59 -0.83
CA ILE A 70 1.66 0.33 -0.11
C ILE A 70 3.15 0.11 0.13
N LYS A 71 3.98 0.28 -0.92
CA LYS A 71 5.44 0.12 -0.83
C LYS A 71 6.09 1.16 0.06
N LEU A 72 5.55 2.39 0.07
CA LEU A 72 6.00 3.44 0.98
C LEU A 72 5.69 3.06 2.44
N GLU A 73 4.47 2.63 2.73
CA GLU A 73 4.07 2.19 4.08
C GLU A 73 4.92 1.00 4.56
N GLU A 74 5.16 0.02 3.68
CA GLU A 74 6.05 -1.13 3.93
C GLU A 74 7.47 -0.69 4.27
N SER A 75 8.03 0.25 3.50
CA SER A 75 9.39 0.75 3.73
C SER A 75 9.51 1.49 5.06
N ILE A 76 8.51 2.29 5.42
CA ILE A 76 8.46 3.02 6.70
C ILE A 76 8.43 2.05 7.86
N VAL A 77 7.54 1.04 7.81
CA VAL A 77 7.41 0.08 8.90
C VAL A 77 8.64 -0.81 9.02
N ASN A 78 9.24 -1.23 7.90
CA ASN A 78 10.49 -1.99 7.93
C ASN A 78 11.66 -1.17 8.49
N TYR A 79 11.73 0.12 8.17
CA TYR A 79 12.72 1.03 8.75
C TYR A 79 12.60 1.13 10.28
N PHE A 80 11.37 1.21 10.81
CA PHE A 80 11.14 1.25 12.26
C PHE A 80 11.29 -0.11 12.94
N HIS A 81 11.07 -1.22 12.24
CA HIS A 81 11.27 -2.57 12.81
C HIS A 81 12.74 -3.00 12.85
N ASN A 82 13.59 -2.51 11.94
CA ASN A 82 15.01 -2.84 11.87
C ASN A 82 15.91 -1.90 12.69
N ARG A 83 15.33 -1.03 13.52
CA ARG A 83 16.04 -0.11 14.41
C ARG A 83 15.81 -0.51 15.87
#